data_AF-A0A3A8NA25-F1
#
_entry.id   AF-A0A3A8NA25-F1
#
_cell.length_a   1.000
_cell.length_b   1.000
_cell.length_c   1.000
_cell.angle_alpha   90.00
_cell.angle_beta   90.00
_cell.angle_gamma   90.00
#
_symmetry.space_group_name_H-M   'P 1'
#
loop_
_entity.id
_entity.type
_entity.pdbx_description
1 polymer ?
#
loop_
_entity_poly.entity_id
_entity_poly.type
_entity_poly.pdbx_seq_one_letter_code
_entity_poly.pdbx_strand_id
1 'polypeptide(L)'
;MIICPVCDHVQSEGEECDGCGKRFPGLVDTQEPVVVPLLELELTHHAGGRVEVESVPLPELDLTRLRSGPDLPAMAVPDLELTSAGATGAVPVAPMADLDTGRAPDDGVRTAAPLGAVTCRYCRHVQAEGLLCDGCGMRLPRARVAAPVAAKGRVAEGERVPCPSCHTPSFPGRACVACGTKVQVEA
;
A
#
# COMPACT_ATOMS: atom_id res chain seq x y z
N MET A 1 -21.75 -11.71 -10.70
CA MET A 1 -22.02 -10.38 -10.13
C MET A 1 -22.30 -10.59 -8.66
N ILE A 2 -21.39 -10.15 -7.80
CA ILE A 2 -21.43 -10.28 -6.35
C ILE A 2 -21.77 -8.90 -5.78
N ILE A 3 -22.78 -8.82 -4.92
CA ILE A 3 -23.14 -7.59 -4.21
C ILE A 3 -22.66 -7.73 -2.77
N CYS A 4 -21.83 -6.82 -2.29
CA CYS A 4 -21.32 -6.86 -0.94
C CYS A 4 -22.45 -6.56 0.08
N PRO A 5 -22.72 -7.44 1.07
CA PRO A 5 -23.78 -7.21 2.05
C PRO A 5 -23.42 -6.13 3.10
N VAL A 6 -22.21 -5.58 3.05
CA VAL A 6 -21.72 -4.58 4.02
C VAL A 6 -21.76 -3.18 3.44
N CYS A 7 -21.39 -3.01 2.17
CA CYS A 7 -21.27 -1.69 1.54
C CYS A 7 -22.00 -1.56 0.20
N ASP A 8 -22.81 -2.56 -0.17
CA ASP A 8 -23.55 -2.66 -1.44
C ASP A 8 -22.69 -2.49 -2.71
N HIS A 9 -21.37 -2.59 -2.58
CA HIS A 9 -20.48 -2.52 -3.72
C HIS A 9 -20.70 -3.72 -4.63
N VAL A 10 -20.95 -3.43 -5.91
CA VAL A 10 -21.16 -4.43 -6.96
C VAL A 10 -19.83 -4.71 -7.63
N GLN A 11 -19.42 -5.98 -7.62
CA GLN A 11 -18.20 -6.42 -8.29
C GLN A 11 -18.44 -7.70 -9.09
N SER A 12 -17.55 -7.97 -10.04
CA SER A 12 -17.68 -9.11 -10.97
C SER A 12 -17.23 -10.43 -10.34
N GLU A 13 -16.14 -10.41 -9.58
CA GLU A 13 -15.40 -11.57 -9.07
C GLU A 13 -14.60 -11.19 -7.81
N GLY A 14 -14.08 -12.19 -7.09
CA GLY A 14 -13.23 -12.00 -5.90
C GLY A 14 -13.73 -12.70 -4.64
N GLU A 15 -12.80 -13.05 -3.75
CA GLU A 15 -13.07 -13.61 -2.41
C GLU A 15 -13.27 -12.52 -1.34
N GLU A 16 -13.00 -11.27 -1.68
CA GLU A 16 -13.14 -10.10 -0.82
C GLU A 16 -13.75 -8.93 -1.57
N CYS A 17 -14.39 -8.01 -0.84
CA CYS A 17 -14.96 -6.82 -1.43
C CYS A 17 -13.89 -5.78 -1.76
N ASP A 18 -13.82 -5.33 -3.02
CA ASP A 18 -12.91 -4.27 -3.46
C ASP A 18 -13.15 -2.94 -2.73
N GLY A 19 -14.38 -2.70 -2.26
CA GLY A 19 -14.78 -1.47 -1.58
C GLY A 19 -14.48 -1.46 -0.07
N CYS A 20 -14.76 -2.56 0.64
CA CYS A 20 -14.66 -2.61 2.11
C CYS A 20 -13.75 -3.70 2.68
N GLY A 21 -13.14 -4.55 1.82
CA GLY A 21 -12.27 -5.65 2.24
C GLY A 21 -12.99 -6.80 2.94
N LYS A 22 -14.33 -6.83 2.97
CA LYS A 22 -15.08 -7.93 3.58
C LYS A 22 -14.91 -9.20 2.75
N ARG A 23 -14.37 -10.26 3.36
CA ARG A 23 -14.27 -11.59 2.73
C ARG A 23 -15.66 -12.23 2.59
N PHE A 24 -15.90 -12.91 1.47
CA PHE A 24 -17.12 -13.66 1.20
C PHE A 24 -16.92 -15.15 1.49
N PRO A 25 -17.32 -15.64 2.67
CA PRO A 25 -17.21 -17.06 2.96
C PRO A 25 -18.12 -17.87 2.02
N GLY A 26 -17.55 -18.85 1.31
CA GLY A 26 -18.29 -19.82 0.49
C GLY A 26 -18.66 -19.39 -0.94
N LEU A 27 -18.19 -18.22 -1.40
CA LEU A 27 -18.47 -17.73 -2.76
C LEU A 27 -17.46 -18.22 -3.81
N VAL A 28 -16.30 -18.67 -3.36
CA VAL A 28 -15.29 -19.32 -4.20
C VAL A 28 -15.09 -20.72 -3.63
N ASP A 29 -15.60 -21.71 -4.37
CA ASP A 29 -15.32 -23.12 -4.14
C ASP A 29 -13.98 -23.42 -4.82
N THR A 30 -12.89 -22.85 -4.27
CA THR A 30 -11.54 -23.07 -4.76
C THR A 30 -11.16 -24.50 -4.44
N GLN A 31 -11.21 -25.35 -5.45
CA GLN A 31 -10.81 -26.75 -5.36
C GLN A 31 -9.42 -26.83 -4.71
N GLU A 32 -9.30 -27.59 -3.61
CA GLU A 32 -8.07 -27.60 -2.84
C GLU A 32 -6.88 -28.02 -3.70
N PRO A 33 -5.77 -27.24 -3.71
CA PRO A 33 -4.60 -27.60 -4.49
C PRO A 33 -4.02 -28.91 -3.95
N VAL A 34 -3.76 -29.85 -4.87
CA VAL A 34 -3.10 -31.12 -4.54
C VAL A 34 -1.65 -30.83 -4.15
N VAL A 35 -1.36 -30.90 -2.85
CA VAL A 35 0.00 -30.73 -2.33
C VAL A 35 0.73 -32.06 -2.44
N VAL A 36 1.74 -32.13 -3.31
CA VAL A 36 2.63 -33.30 -3.42
C VAL A 36 3.74 -33.18 -2.38
N PRO A 37 4.01 -34.21 -1.56
CA PRO A 37 5.07 -34.16 -0.55
C PRO A 37 6.45 -34.07 -1.20
N LEU A 38 7.29 -33.19 -0.67
CA LEU A 38 8.69 -33.03 -1.06
C LEU A 38 9.56 -34.02 -0.28
N LEU A 39 10.40 -34.79 -0.98
CA LEU A 39 11.23 -35.86 -0.41
C LEU A 39 12.31 -35.37 0.57
N GLU A 40 12.70 -34.09 0.50
CA GLU A 40 13.76 -33.51 1.34
C GLU A 40 13.24 -32.93 2.66
N LEU A 41 11.92 -32.90 2.87
CA LEU A 41 11.29 -32.36 4.08
C LEU A 41 10.72 -33.49 4.92
N GLU A 42 10.94 -33.41 6.23
CA GLU A 42 10.28 -34.31 7.19
C GLU A 42 8.76 -34.10 7.12
N LEU A 43 8.03 -35.20 6.97
CA LEU A 43 6.57 -35.16 6.91
C LEU A 43 6.02 -34.77 8.28
N THR A 44 5.20 -33.72 8.33
CA THR A 44 4.42 -33.41 9.53
C THR A 44 3.54 -34.60 9.90
N HIS A 45 3.30 -34.83 11.20
CA HIS A 45 2.42 -35.91 11.68
C HIS A 45 0.96 -35.84 11.17
N HIS A 46 0.57 -34.74 10.53
CA HIS A 46 -0.76 -34.54 9.95
C HIS A 46 -0.77 -34.91 8.46
N ALA A 47 -1.59 -35.89 8.09
CA ALA A 47 -1.72 -36.36 6.70
C ALA A 47 -2.30 -35.26 5.79
N GLY A 48 -1.61 -34.92 4.68
CA GLY A 48 -2.11 -33.94 3.71
C GLY A 48 -1.95 -32.47 4.09
N GLY A 49 -1.26 -32.16 5.20
CA GLY A 49 -0.82 -30.79 5.55
C GLY A 49 -1.94 -29.78 5.89
N ARG A 50 -3.21 -30.20 5.81
CA ARG A 50 -4.40 -29.36 6.05
C ARG A 50 -5.45 -30.05 6.90
N VAL A 51 -5.07 -31.08 7.67
CA VAL A 51 -5.99 -31.74 8.60
C VAL A 51 -6.55 -30.68 9.54
N GLU A 52 -7.88 -30.63 9.65
CA GLU A 52 -8.55 -29.76 10.60
C GLU A 52 -8.07 -30.12 12.01
N VAL A 53 -7.38 -29.19 12.66
CA VAL A 53 -6.89 -29.37 14.03
C VAL A 53 -7.96 -28.84 14.96
N GLU A 54 -8.47 -29.72 15.83
CA GLU A 54 -9.40 -29.33 16.88
C GLU A 54 -8.70 -28.35 17.83
N SER A 55 -9.03 -27.07 17.67
CA SER A 55 -8.49 -25.98 18.49
C SER A 55 -9.52 -25.60 19.54
N VAL A 56 -9.38 -26.19 20.73
CA VAL A 56 -10.16 -25.75 21.89
C VAL A 56 -9.61 -24.39 22.34
N PRO A 57 -10.45 -23.35 22.46
CA PRO A 57 -9.98 -22.05 22.93
C PRO A 57 -9.43 -22.18 24.35
N LEU A 58 -8.20 -21.71 24.54
CA LEU A 58 -7.56 -21.70 25.86
C LEU A 58 -8.35 -20.79 26.80
N PRO A 59 -8.70 -21.24 28.01
CA PRO A 59 -9.53 -20.48 28.94
C PRO A 59 -8.87 -19.18 29.45
N GLU A 60 -7.54 -19.08 29.31
CA GLU A 60 -6.74 -17.92 29.71
C GLU A 60 -6.64 -16.85 28.62
N LEU A 61 -7.05 -17.15 27.39
CA LEU A 61 -7.10 -16.18 26.31
C LEU A 61 -8.42 -15.42 26.34
N ASP A 62 -8.34 -14.10 26.16
CA ASP A 62 -9.51 -13.22 26.17
C ASP A 62 -10.46 -13.56 24.98
N LEU A 63 -11.52 -14.30 25.30
CA LEU A 63 -12.49 -14.85 24.33
C LEU A 63 -13.25 -13.75 23.57
N THR A 64 -13.22 -12.52 24.08
CA THR A 64 -13.85 -11.33 23.48
C THR A 64 -13.22 -10.94 22.14
N ARG A 65 -11.97 -11.36 21.87
CA ARG A 65 -11.33 -11.18 20.55
C ARG A 65 -11.74 -12.22 19.51
N LEU A 66 -12.18 -13.41 19.94
CA LEU A 66 -12.50 -14.54 19.06
C LEU A 66 -13.98 -14.59 18.67
N ARG A 67 -14.85 -13.96 19.46
CA ARG A 67 -16.24 -13.71 19.11
C ARG A 67 -16.52 -12.23 19.30
N SER A 68 -16.72 -11.49 18.20
CA SER A 68 -17.56 -10.30 18.27
C SER A 68 -18.85 -10.74 18.98
N GLY A 69 -19.17 -10.09 20.10
CA GLY A 69 -20.33 -10.45 20.92
C GLY A 69 -21.62 -10.53 20.11
N PRO A 70 -22.72 -11.05 20.68
CA PRO A 70 -24.01 -10.99 20.00
C PRO A 70 -24.26 -9.57 19.49
N ASP A 71 -24.82 -9.43 18.28
CA ASP A 71 -25.21 -8.14 17.71
C ASP A 71 -26.22 -7.48 18.64
N LEU A 72 -25.70 -6.72 19.59
CA LEU A 72 -26.48 -5.92 20.51
C LEU A 72 -26.83 -4.63 19.78
N PRO A 73 -28.09 -4.16 19.87
CA PRO A 73 -28.46 -2.88 19.30
C PRO A 73 -27.59 -1.79 19.91
N ALA A 74 -27.07 -0.89 19.07
CA ALA A 74 -26.23 0.22 19.51
C ALA A 74 -26.99 1.08 20.53
N MET A 75 -26.61 0.96 21.81
CA MET A 75 -27.15 1.79 22.88
C MET A 75 -26.25 3.00 23.06
N ALA A 76 -26.77 4.18 22.70
CA ALA A 76 -26.14 5.44 23.08
C ALA A 76 -26.41 5.67 24.58
N VAL A 77 -25.37 5.60 25.40
CA VAL A 77 -25.44 5.90 26.84
C VAL A 77 -25.09 7.39 27.01
N PRO A 78 -26.05 8.28 27.29
CA PRO A 78 -25.83 9.73 27.25
C PRO A 78 -24.82 10.25 28.29
N ASP A 79 -24.68 9.54 29.40
CA ASP A 79 -23.82 9.92 30.53
C ASP A 79 -22.47 9.18 30.54
N LEU A 80 -22.18 8.38 29.50
CA LEU A 80 -20.87 7.77 29.36
C LEU A 80 -19.93 8.82 28.76
N GLU A 81 -19.27 9.61 29.60
CA GLU A 81 -18.09 10.33 29.15
C GLU A 81 -17.12 9.29 28.56
N LEU A 82 -16.86 9.38 27.25
CA LEU A 82 -15.74 8.72 26.61
C LEU A 82 -14.48 9.33 27.22
N THR A 83 -14.11 8.87 28.42
CA THR A 83 -12.77 9.07 28.93
C THR A 83 -11.87 8.33 27.97
N SER A 84 -11.43 9.01 26.91
CA SER A 84 -10.23 8.61 26.19
C SER A 84 -9.23 8.30 27.29
N ALA A 85 -8.68 7.08 27.30
CA ALA A 85 -7.67 6.71 28.28
C ALA A 85 -6.65 7.84 28.28
N GLY A 86 -6.66 8.65 29.35
CA GLY A 86 -5.76 9.79 29.47
C GLY A 86 -4.34 9.25 29.28
N ALA A 87 -3.44 10.06 28.72
CA ALA A 87 -2.06 9.66 28.45
C ALA A 87 -1.54 8.83 29.62
N THR A 88 -1.48 7.50 29.43
CA THR A 88 -0.83 6.62 30.38
C THR A 88 0.59 7.13 30.32
N GLY A 89 1.02 7.86 31.37
CA GLY A 89 2.36 8.43 31.43
C GLY A 89 3.39 7.34 31.13
N ALA A 90 4.64 7.69 30.87
CA ALA A 90 5.66 6.71 30.55
C ALA A 90 5.73 5.61 31.63
N VAL A 91 5.05 4.49 31.40
CA VAL A 91 5.10 3.31 32.25
C VAL A 91 6.45 2.70 31.92
N PRO A 92 7.40 2.64 32.88
CA PRO A 92 8.69 2.05 32.62
C PRO A 92 8.49 0.54 32.49
N VAL A 93 8.26 0.08 31.26
CA VAL A 93 8.28 -1.34 30.92
C VAL A 93 9.75 -1.71 30.80
N ALA A 94 10.30 -2.29 31.87
CA ALA A 94 11.63 -2.87 31.80
C ALA A 94 11.60 -4.06 30.84
N PRO A 95 12.51 -4.14 29.84
CA PRO A 95 12.62 -5.31 29.00
C PRO A 95 12.97 -6.52 29.88
N MET A 96 12.25 -7.63 29.70
CA MET A 96 12.55 -8.88 30.39
C MET A 96 13.87 -9.43 29.85
N ALA A 97 14.89 -9.53 30.70
CA ALA A 97 16.25 -9.94 30.31
C ALA A 97 16.30 -11.38 29.78
N ASP A 98 15.36 -12.22 30.21
CA ASP A 98 15.34 -13.65 29.89
C ASP A 98 14.43 -13.98 28.68
N LEU A 99 13.84 -12.96 28.04
CA LEU A 99 12.97 -13.17 26.88
C LEU A 99 13.81 -13.23 25.60
N ASP A 100 14.08 -14.44 25.11
CA ASP A 100 14.62 -14.62 23.76
C ASP A 100 13.55 -14.25 22.74
N THR A 101 13.72 -13.08 22.11
CA THR A 101 12.78 -12.58 21.10
C THR A 101 13.01 -13.19 19.72
N GLY A 102 14.03 -14.03 19.55
CA GLY A 102 14.43 -14.58 18.25
C GLY A 102 14.82 -13.50 17.22
N ARG A 103 14.93 -12.23 17.65
CA ARG A 103 15.22 -11.10 16.78
C ARG A 103 16.74 -10.91 16.73
N ALA A 104 17.28 -10.97 15.52
CA ALA A 104 18.68 -10.60 15.30
C ALA A 104 18.93 -9.16 15.80
N PRO A 105 20.11 -8.88 16.40
CA PRO A 105 20.46 -7.53 16.80
C PRO A 105 20.37 -6.60 15.60
N ASP A 106 19.59 -5.53 15.74
CA ASP A 106 19.44 -4.51 14.70
C ASP A 106 20.78 -3.75 14.58
N ASP A 107 21.44 -3.89 13.43
CA ASP A 107 22.68 -3.19 13.11
C ASP A 107 22.48 -1.68 12.88
N GLY A 108 21.22 -1.22 12.91
CA GLY A 108 20.85 0.17 12.68
C GLY A 108 21.00 0.60 11.22
N VAL A 109 21.44 -0.30 10.33
CA VAL A 109 21.65 0.00 8.91
C VAL A 109 20.34 -0.21 8.18
N ARG A 110 19.64 0.89 7.91
CA ARG A 110 18.43 0.84 7.10
C ARG A 110 18.83 0.70 5.63
N THR A 111 18.23 -0.27 4.93
CA THR A 111 18.35 -0.38 3.47
C THR A 111 17.94 0.95 2.85
N ALA A 112 18.83 1.57 2.07
CA ALA A 112 18.54 2.83 1.41
C ALA A 112 17.33 2.64 0.47
N ALA A 113 16.35 3.53 0.58
CA ALA A 113 15.26 3.55 -0.39
C ALA A 113 15.85 3.83 -1.78
N PRO A 114 15.38 3.14 -2.84
CA PRO A 114 15.83 3.43 -4.20
C PRO A 114 15.54 4.90 -4.52
N LEU A 115 16.57 5.60 -4.98
CA LEU A 115 16.52 7.00 -5.38
C LEU A 115 16.27 7.09 -6.89
N GLY A 116 15.37 7.97 -7.30
CA GLY A 116 15.14 8.28 -8.72
C GLY A 116 13.76 7.84 -9.24
N ALA A 117 13.62 7.90 -10.56
CA ALA A 117 12.35 7.65 -11.23
C ALA A 117 11.87 6.21 -11.02
N VAL A 118 10.61 6.07 -10.63
CA VAL A 118 9.96 4.79 -10.36
C VAL A 118 9.13 4.39 -11.57
N THR A 119 9.31 3.16 -12.02
CA THR A 119 8.48 2.56 -13.07
C THR A 119 7.20 2.00 -12.45
N CYS A 120 6.05 2.44 -12.94
CA CYS A 120 4.76 1.91 -12.52
C CYS A 120 4.67 0.40 -12.83
N ARG A 121 4.33 -0.41 -11.82
CA ARG A 121 4.14 -1.87 -11.98
C ARG A 121 3.04 -2.20 -12.99
N TYR A 122 2.03 -1.34 -13.12
CA TYR A 122 0.82 -1.59 -13.90
C TYR A 122 0.98 -1.14 -15.36
N CYS A 123 1.18 0.16 -15.58
CA CYS A 123 1.24 0.74 -16.93
C CYS A 123 2.66 0.96 -17.46
N ARG A 124 3.71 0.63 -16.68
CA ARG A 124 5.12 0.86 -17.00
C ARG A 124 5.50 2.33 -17.26
N HIS A 125 4.63 3.28 -16.92
CA HIS A 125 4.96 4.70 -16.95
C HIS A 125 6.09 5.00 -15.95
N VAL A 126 7.12 5.72 -16.40
CA VAL A 126 8.26 6.12 -15.57
C VAL A 126 8.00 7.51 -15.03
N GLN A 127 7.98 7.64 -13.70
CA GLN A 127 7.63 8.87 -13.03
C GLN A 127 8.70 9.24 -12.01
N ALA A 128 9.11 10.52 -12.00
CA ALA A 128 10.20 11.00 -11.16
C ALA A 128 9.82 11.16 -9.69
N GLU A 129 8.57 11.56 -9.43
CA GLU A 129 8.07 11.89 -8.10
C GLU A 129 6.56 11.64 -8.02
N GLY A 130 6.04 11.39 -6.81
CA GLY A 130 4.60 11.24 -6.58
C GLY A 130 4.22 9.90 -5.97
N LEU A 131 3.09 9.90 -5.25
CA LEU A 131 2.54 8.71 -4.61
C LEU A 131 1.67 7.87 -5.55
N LEU A 132 1.11 8.51 -6.58
CA LEU A 132 0.20 7.92 -7.57
C LEU A 132 0.79 8.08 -8.96
N CYS A 133 0.56 7.09 -9.82
CA CYS A 133 1.04 7.12 -11.20
C CYS A 133 0.20 8.06 -12.07
N ASP A 134 0.85 8.99 -12.77
CA ASP A 134 0.19 9.96 -13.66
C ASP A 134 -0.46 9.29 -14.89
N GLY A 135 0.02 8.10 -15.26
CA GLY A 135 -0.51 7.35 -16.41
C GLY A 135 -1.72 6.47 -16.11
N CYS A 136 -1.89 5.98 -14.87
CA CYS A 136 -2.95 5.00 -14.55
C CYS A 136 -3.59 5.16 -13.15
N GLY A 137 -3.19 6.15 -12.36
CA GLY A 137 -3.72 6.41 -11.02
C GLY A 137 -3.26 5.45 -9.92
N MET A 138 -2.61 4.34 -10.26
CA MET A 138 -2.18 3.34 -9.27
C MET A 138 -1.01 3.82 -8.41
N ARG A 139 -0.98 3.37 -7.16
CA ARG A 139 0.03 3.77 -6.17
C ARG A 139 1.43 3.27 -6.53
N LEU A 140 2.42 4.18 -6.54
CA LEU A 140 3.82 3.84 -6.78
C LEU A 140 4.51 3.36 -5.49
N PRO A 141 5.51 2.46 -5.58
CA PRO A 141 6.41 2.14 -4.47
C PRO A 141 6.97 3.42 -3.84
N ARG A 142 7.03 3.47 -2.50
CA ARG A 142 7.53 4.64 -1.74
C ARG A 142 9.03 4.87 -2.02
N ALA A 143 9.36 5.51 -3.13
CA ALA A 143 10.67 6.12 -3.33
C ALA A 143 10.69 7.46 -2.58
N ARG A 144 11.76 7.72 -1.83
CA ARG A 144 12.01 9.08 -1.33
C ARG A 144 12.37 9.92 -2.55
N VAL A 145 11.64 11.02 -2.74
CA VAL A 145 12.04 12.05 -3.71
C VAL A 145 13.44 12.48 -3.32
N ALA A 146 14.41 12.30 -4.23
CA ALA A 146 15.75 12.81 -4.01
C ALA A 146 15.62 14.32 -3.76
N ALA A 147 16.16 14.80 -2.64
CA ALA A 147 16.18 16.23 -2.35
C ALA A 147 16.77 16.95 -3.57
N PRO A 148 16.15 18.04 -4.04
CA PRO A 148 16.61 18.71 -5.24
C PRO A 148 18.04 19.20 -5.00
N VAL A 149 19.01 18.49 -5.60
CA VAL A 149 20.35 19.00 -5.77
C VAL A 149 20.18 20.21 -6.67
N ALA A 150 20.43 21.40 -6.12
CA ALA A 150 20.35 22.66 -6.82
C ALA A 150 20.98 22.50 -8.21
N ALA A 151 20.13 22.50 -9.25
CA ALA A 151 20.56 22.40 -10.62
C ALA A 151 21.43 23.62 -10.89
N LYS A 152 22.75 23.43 -10.90
CA LYS A 152 23.67 24.38 -11.52
C LYS A 152 23.30 24.47 -12.98
N GLY A 153 22.61 25.56 -13.33
CA GLY A 153 22.51 26.08 -14.68
C GLY A 153 21.37 25.53 -15.52
N ARG A 154 20.25 26.27 -15.55
CA ARG A 154 19.56 26.63 -16.78
C ARG A 154 18.68 27.85 -16.50
N VAL A 155 19.24 29.02 -16.77
CA VAL A 155 18.47 30.25 -16.94
C VAL A 155 17.41 30.00 -18.02
N ALA A 156 16.16 30.29 -17.71
CA ALA A 156 15.10 30.44 -18.70
C ALA A 156 14.17 31.60 -18.26
N GLU A 157 14.77 32.75 -17.97
CA GLU A 157 14.07 34.03 -17.97
C GLU A 157 14.07 34.54 -19.41
N GLY A 158 12.94 34.35 -20.09
CA GLY A 158 12.71 34.88 -21.43
C GLY A 158 11.23 34.80 -21.74
N GLU A 159 10.69 35.87 -22.32
CA GLU A 159 9.30 35.96 -22.75
C GLU A 159 8.99 34.89 -23.81
N ARG A 160 7.85 34.19 -23.66
CA ARG A 160 7.44 33.15 -24.60
C ARG A 160 6.85 33.80 -25.85
N VAL A 161 7.37 33.45 -27.01
CA VAL A 161 6.84 33.88 -28.30
C VAL A 161 6.03 32.74 -28.96
N PRO A 162 4.98 33.05 -29.72
CA PRO A 162 4.20 32.03 -30.42
C PRO A 162 5.05 31.35 -31.50
N CYS A 163 5.00 30.02 -31.57
CA CYS A 163 5.66 29.27 -32.63
C CYS A 163 5.08 29.66 -34.02
N PRO A 164 5.90 29.85 -35.06
CA PRO A 164 5.42 30.24 -36.39
C PRO A 164 4.60 29.16 -37.11
N SER A 165 4.66 27.91 -36.65
CA SER A 165 3.97 26.77 -37.30
C SER A 165 2.67 26.39 -36.59
N CYS A 166 2.69 26.32 -35.25
CA CYS A 166 1.54 25.83 -34.46
C CYS A 166 1.04 26.83 -33.41
N HIS A 167 1.60 28.06 -33.37
CA HIS A 167 1.26 29.12 -32.43
C HIS A 167 1.37 28.78 -30.94
N THR A 168 1.92 27.61 -30.60
CA THR A 168 2.13 27.21 -29.20
C THR A 168 3.20 28.12 -28.57
N PRO A 169 2.96 28.71 -27.38
CA PRO A 169 3.91 29.58 -26.72
C PRO A 169 5.20 28.82 -26.43
N SER A 170 6.29 29.26 -27.06
CA SER A 170 7.57 28.57 -27.12
C SER A 170 8.70 29.53 -26.79
N PHE A 171 9.83 29.02 -26.33
CA PHE A 171 10.99 29.86 -26.07
C PHE A 171 11.74 30.16 -27.38
N PRO A 172 12.14 31.44 -27.61
CA PRO A 172 12.89 31.80 -28.81
C PRO A 172 14.25 31.09 -28.81
N GLY A 173 14.72 30.69 -30.00
CA GLY A 173 15.96 29.94 -30.19
C GLY A 173 15.87 28.43 -29.88
N ARG A 174 14.69 27.91 -29.50
CA ARG A 174 14.46 26.48 -29.24
C ARG A 174 13.48 25.85 -30.24
N ALA A 175 13.55 24.53 -30.34
CA ALA A 175 12.51 23.76 -31.04
C ALA A 175 11.20 23.83 -30.25
N CYS A 176 10.09 24.08 -30.96
CA CYS A 176 8.77 24.04 -30.37
C CYS A 176 8.49 22.65 -29.80
N VAL A 177 7.96 22.60 -28.58
CA VAL A 177 7.66 21.34 -27.88
C VAL A 177 6.52 20.57 -28.56
N ALA A 178 5.63 21.27 -29.27
CA ALA A 178 4.46 20.68 -29.91
C ALA A 178 4.74 20.17 -31.33
N CYS A 179 5.48 20.93 -32.15
CA CYS A 179 5.67 20.61 -33.57
C CYS A 179 7.13 20.49 -34.00
N GLY A 180 8.10 20.66 -33.09
CA GLY A 180 9.53 20.56 -33.38
C GLY A 180 10.12 21.68 -34.24
N THR A 181 9.30 22.63 -34.71
CA THR A 181 9.78 23.76 -35.54
C THR A 181 10.69 24.68 -34.72
N LYS A 182 11.84 25.05 -35.27
CA LYS A 182 12.76 26.02 -34.61
C LYS A 182 12.12 27.40 -34.56
N VAL A 183 11.95 27.93 -33.36
CA VAL A 183 11.42 29.27 -33.13
C VAL A 183 12.55 30.27 -33.26
N GLN A 184 12.47 31.15 -34.25
CA GLN A 184 13.53 32.14 -34.51
C GLN A 184 13.52 33.23 -33.43
N VAL A 185 14.71 33.76 -33.15
CA VAL A 185 14.89 35.00 -32.39
C VAL A 185 14.86 36.11 -33.43
N GLU A 186 13.87 37.00 -33.40
CA GLU A 186 13.98 38.24 -34.19
C GLU A 186 15.17 39.03 -33.63
N ALA A 187 16.12 39.36 -34.51
CA ALA A 187 17.33 40.11 -34.21
C ALA A 187 17.04 41.60 -34.08
#